data_AF-A0A950C0J3-F1
#
_entry.id   AF-A0A950C0J3-F1
#
_cell.length_a   1.000
_cell.length_b   1.000
_cell.length_c   1.000
_cell.angle_alpha   90.00
_cell.angle_beta   90.00
_cell.angle_gamma   90.00
#
_symmetry.space_group_name_H-M   'P 1'
#
loop_
_entity.id
_entity.type
_entity.pdbx_description
1 polymer ?
#
loop_
_entity_poly.entity_id
_entity_poly.type
_entity_poly.pdbx_seq_one_letter_code
_entity_poly.pdbx_strand_id
1 'polypeptide(L)'
;MTETSFRTPVDEARWLESSVLKARLLTIGIATLLFALLPWRYPMWLKAAIIVVWFAQGVVAATFVRRATTVEQILWSGRMLLAADTIVLAVPVLLYLPDMPEIWAALLIPVLWGGVRERLVGAIAVGSLASVVLLIAFAFHRVAPANEPQLARLLFAVSMVWLSVIAVRQLVRAVTMRNEALTSQREQLETAYRAQAEIRVRSENQASTLKKVTELAVSLLRERNLDALLDRMLDVTMQSFGFRAGAILVAERETESYLYSVVRGYPPQADQLLRKRRVPFALAELKMDKRFAIRPSVYYAPAERQTWYTDPEICYDSEHVNQRRLAQGAWHESDTLIFALHSSSGEVIGLLIPDAPSDGTIPSDDTVDNIALFARLAAAAIENVHIVTTEKSRANTLSEQNVEMKRLYADVEALAEERRLQADRLVRILELTAAIFRERDLKAMLHRILKVAVDTFGFAAGTILLHDPTRDVYVRHAA
;
A
#
# COMPACT_ATOMS: atom_id res chain seq x y z
N MET A 1 -35.01 22.24 -10.51
CA MET A 1 -34.92 23.09 -9.31
C MET A 1 -35.76 22.41 -8.24
N THR A 2 -35.24 21.80 -7.17
CA THR A 2 -33.98 21.90 -6.42
C THR A 2 -33.60 20.49 -5.93
N GLU A 3 -32.33 20.11 -6.01
CA GLU A 3 -31.82 18.87 -5.39
C GLU A 3 -32.06 18.92 -3.88
N THR A 4 -33.02 18.15 -3.40
CA THR A 4 -33.23 17.94 -1.97
C THR A 4 -32.41 16.72 -1.59
N SER A 5 -31.17 16.93 -1.11
CA SER A 5 -30.36 15.82 -0.59
C SER A 5 -30.99 15.34 0.73
N PHE A 6 -31.70 14.22 0.70
CA PHE A 6 -32.24 13.61 1.91
C PHE A 6 -31.10 13.05 2.75
N ARG A 7 -31.01 13.43 4.03
CA ARG A 7 -29.93 13.01 4.93
C ARG A 7 -30.03 11.55 5.33
N THR A 8 -31.23 10.96 5.28
CA THR A 8 -31.47 9.55 5.61
C THR A 8 -32.59 8.96 4.74
N PRO A 9 -32.60 7.63 4.51
CA PRO A 9 -33.66 6.95 3.77
C PRO A 9 -35.06 7.13 4.40
N VAL A 10 -35.12 7.41 5.70
CA VAL A 10 -36.37 7.65 6.44
C VAL A 10 -36.96 9.02 6.10
N ASP A 11 -36.12 10.05 5.90
CA ASP A 11 -36.57 11.39 5.57
C ASP A 11 -37.12 11.47 4.14
N GLU A 12 -36.50 10.75 3.21
CA GLU A 12 -37.00 10.56 1.85
C GLU A 12 -38.36 9.86 1.86
N ALA A 13 -38.50 8.75 2.61
CA ALA A 13 -39.75 8.02 2.73
C ALA A 13 -40.87 8.88 3.36
N ARG A 14 -40.57 9.70 4.37
CA ARG A 14 -41.54 10.63 4.99
C ARG A 14 -41.99 11.73 4.03
N TRP A 15 -41.09 12.25 3.20
CA TRP A 15 -41.41 13.29 2.22
C TRP A 15 -42.32 12.76 1.11
N LEU A 16 -42.04 11.54 0.63
CA LEU A 16 -42.88 10.82 -0.32
C LEU A 16 -44.29 10.55 0.25
N GLU A 17 -44.39 9.98 1.46
CA GLU A 17 -45.69 9.72 2.10
C GLU A 17 -46.48 11.01 2.41
N SER A 18 -45.80 12.07 2.82
CA SER A 18 -46.43 13.39 3.02
C SER A 18 -47.06 13.91 1.72
N SER A 19 -46.43 13.67 0.57
CA SER A 19 -46.96 14.03 -0.74
C SER A 19 -48.18 13.19 -1.13
N VAL A 20 -48.15 11.88 -0.82
CA VAL A 20 -49.29 10.96 -1.01
C VAL A 20 -50.47 11.35 -0.10
N LEU A 21 -50.22 11.66 1.18
CA LEU A 21 -51.24 12.11 2.13
C LEU A 21 -51.90 13.43 1.70
N LYS A 22 -51.12 14.38 1.14
CA LYS A 22 -51.67 15.64 0.58
C LYS A 22 -52.55 15.39 -0.63
N ALA A 23 -52.11 14.54 -1.56
CA ALA A 23 -52.91 14.15 -2.71
C ALA A 23 -54.20 13.42 -2.28
N ARG A 24 -54.11 12.55 -1.27
CA ARG A 24 -55.25 11.84 -0.67
C ARG A 24 -56.25 12.81 -0.04
N LEU A 25 -55.80 13.79 0.72
CA LEU A 25 -56.68 14.82 1.32
C LEU A 25 -57.48 15.57 0.26
N LEU A 26 -56.86 15.89 -0.88
CA LEU A 26 -57.56 16.51 -2.01
C LEU A 26 -58.65 15.58 -2.57
N THR A 27 -58.32 14.30 -2.80
CA THR A 27 -59.30 13.33 -3.31
C THR A 27 -60.45 13.07 -2.32
N ILE A 28 -60.17 13.02 -1.01
CA ILE A 28 -61.20 12.86 0.02
C ILE A 28 -62.07 14.10 0.10
N GLY A 29 -61.50 15.31 -0.02
CA GLY A 29 -62.28 16.55 -0.06
C GLY A 29 -63.27 16.57 -1.22
N ILE A 30 -62.81 16.19 -2.42
CA ILE A 30 -63.67 16.09 -3.61
C ILE A 30 -64.73 15.00 -3.43
N ALA A 31 -64.35 13.82 -2.95
CA ALA A 31 -65.28 12.72 -2.75
C ALA A 31 -66.30 13.00 -1.64
N THR A 32 -65.90 13.73 -0.59
CA THR A 32 -66.79 14.20 0.48
C THR A 32 -67.80 15.20 -0.06
N LEU A 33 -67.37 16.12 -0.92
CA LEU A 33 -68.28 17.08 -1.56
C LEU A 33 -69.31 16.36 -2.44
N LEU A 34 -68.85 15.41 -3.25
CA LEU A 34 -69.72 14.56 -4.08
C LEU A 34 -70.67 13.71 -3.22
N PHE A 35 -70.19 13.15 -2.12
CA PHE A 35 -70.99 12.39 -1.18
C PHE A 35 -72.00 13.26 -0.43
N ALA A 36 -71.64 14.49 -0.07
CA ALA A 36 -72.55 15.44 0.54
C ALA A 36 -73.74 15.78 -0.37
N LEU A 37 -73.49 15.86 -1.68
CA LEU A 37 -74.51 16.09 -2.72
C LEU A 37 -75.40 14.87 -2.99
N LEU A 38 -75.05 13.69 -2.46
CA LEU A 38 -75.83 12.47 -2.71
C LEU A 38 -77.17 12.43 -1.93
N PRO A 39 -78.23 11.93 -2.59
CA PRO A 39 -79.54 11.54 -2.06
C PRO A 39 -79.57 10.69 -0.78
N TRP A 40 -79.54 11.26 0.43
CA TRP A 40 -79.34 10.46 1.64
C TRP A 40 -80.67 10.04 2.30
N ARG A 41 -80.93 8.72 2.39
CA ARG A 41 -82.16 8.15 2.98
C ARG A 41 -82.02 7.71 4.44
N TYR A 42 -80.80 7.63 4.94
CA TYR A 42 -80.48 7.23 6.32
C TYR A 42 -80.40 8.48 7.22
N PRO A 43 -80.28 8.34 8.55
CA PRO A 43 -80.07 9.48 9.42
C PRO A 43 -78.81 10.28 9.04
N MET A 44 -78.89 11.61 9.10
CA MET A 44 -77.79 12.51 8.72
C MET A 44 -76.52 12.29 9.55
N TRP A 45 -76.66 11.83 10.80
CA TRP A 45 -75.52 11.52 11.66
C TRP A 45 -74.65 10.39 11.09
N LEU A 46 -75.23 9.41 10.38
CA LEU A 46 -74.49 8.31 9.78
C LEU A 46 -73.63 8.80 8.59
N LYS A 47 -74.17 9.73 7.79
CA LYS A 47 -73.45 10.40 6.71
C LYS A 47 -72.24 11.18 7.24
N ALA A 48 -72.47 11.96 8.31
CA ALA A 48 -71.42 12.70 8.99
C ALA A 48 -70.37 11.75 9.60
N ALA A 49 -70.79 10.63 10.20
CA ALA A 49 -69.89 9.65 10.78
C ALA A 49 -68.94 9.03 9.74
N ILE A 50 -69.44 8.66 8.55
CA ILE A 50 -68.61 8.12 7.46
C ILE A 50 -67.55 9.14 7.04
N ILE A 51 -67.94 10.40 6.84
CA ILE A 51 -67.02 11.49 6.46
C ILE A 51 -65.97 11.71 7.56
N VAL A 52 -66.41 11.79 8.82
CA VAL A 52 -65.51 12.00 9.97
C VAL A 52 -64.51 10.86 10.09
N VAL A 53 -64.96 9.60 9.97
CA VAL A 53 -64.07 8.43 9.98
C VAL A 53 -63.08 8.48 8.82
N TRP A 54 -63.51 8.92 7.64
CA TRP A 54 -62.66 9.03 6.45
C TRP A 54 -61.52 10.04 6.59
N PHE A 55 -61.80 11.19 7.21
CA PHE A 55 -60.78 12.17 7.55
C PHE A 55 -59.92 11.74 8.74
N ALA A 56 -60.52 11.15 9.78
CA ALA A 56 -59.83 10.73 10.99
C ALA A 56 -58.73 9.70 10.70
N GLN A 57 -58.99 8.69 9.85
CA GLN A 57 -57.96 7.73 9.45
C GLN A 57 -56.75 8.37 8.75
N GLY A 58 -56.95 9.47 8.01
CA GLY A 58 -55.87 10.23 7.39
C GLY A 58 -54.99 10.95 8.40
N VAL A 59 -55.59 11.49 9.46
CA VAL A 59 -54.87 12.12 10.57
C VAL A 59 -54.10 11.06 11.36
N VAL A 60 -54.70 9.89 11.60
CA VAL A 60 -54.03 8.75 12.27
C VAL A 60 -52.83 8.28 11.45
N ALA A 61 -52.96 8.11 10.14
CA ALA A 61 -51.84 7.75 9.28
C ALA A 61 -50.75 8.84 9.26
N ALA A 62 -51.11 10.12 9.15
CA ALA A 62 -50.15 11.22 9.17
C ALA A 62 -49.37 11.32 10.48
N THR A 63 -50.04 11.09 11.62
CA THR A 63 -49.40 11.07 12.93
C THR A 63 -48.49 9.85 13.10
N PHE A 64 -48.88 8.70 12.57
CA PHE A 64 -48.06 7.49 12.56
C PHE A 64 -46.79 7.66 11.71
N VAL A 65 -46.91 8.19 10.48
CA VAL A 65 -45.75 8.47 9.59
C VAL A 65 -44.78 9.46 10.23
N ARG A 66 -45.28 10.48 10.94
CA ARG A 66 -44.42 11.43 11.68
C ARG A 66 -43.63 10.77 12.81
N ARG A 67 -44.20 9.75 13.46
CA ARG A 67 -43.57 9.04 14.60
C ARG A 67 -42.74 7.82 14.18
N ALA A 68 -42.92 7.33 12.96
CA ALA A 68 -42.21 6.17 12.45
C ALA A 68 -40.70 6.42 12.38
N THR A 69 -39.91 5.51 12.96
CA THR A 69 -38.44 5.59 13.00
C THR A 69 -37.79 4.73 11.93
N THR A 70 -38.54 3.79 11.33
CA THR A 70 -38.07 2.90 10.28
C THR A 70 -38.88 3.05 9.01
N VAL A 71 -38.25 2.76 7.88
CA VAL A 71 -38.92 2.76 6.57
C VAL A 71 -40.06 1.73 6.56
N GLU A 72 -39.87 0.58 7.19
CA GLU A 72 -40.89 -0.50 7.24
C GLU A 72 -42.20 -0.07 7.92
N GLN A 73 -42.12 0.70 9.01
CA GLN A 73 -43.30 1.25 9.69
C GLN A 73 -44.07 2.20 8.76
N ILE A 74 -43.37 3.08 8.05
CA ILE A 74 -43.97 4.02 7.09
C ILE A 74 -44.74 3.23 6.01
N LEU A 75 -44.18 2.12 5.53
CA LEU A 75 -44.81 1.26 4.52
C LEU A 75 -46.05 0.52 5.03
N TRP A 76 -46.04 0.07 6.28
CA TRP A 76 -47.22 -0.52 6.91
C TRP A 76 -48.35 0.49 7.02
N SER A 77 -48.04 1.75 7.33
CA SER A 77 -49.02 2.84 7.40
C SER A 77 -49.75 3.04 6.08
N GLY A 78 -49.02 3.11 4.96
CA GLY A 78 -49.63 3.30 3.63
C GLY A 78 -50.56 2.16 3.22
N ARG A 79 -50.17 0.90 3.52
CA ARG A 79 -51.01 -0.28 3.26
C ARG A 79 -52.28 -0.32 4.11
N MET A 80 -52.15 -0.02 5.40
CA MET A 80 -53.29 0.04 6.32
C MET A 80 -54.27 1.15 5.94
N LEU A 81 -53.75 2.30 5.49
CA LEU A 81 -54.57 3.42 5.04
C LEU A 81 -55.38 3.07 3.78
N LEU A 82 -54.78 2.37 2.82
CA LEU A 82 -55.48 1.89 1.62
C LEU A 82 -56.57 0.87 1.95
N ALA A 83 -56.31 -0.06 2.87
CA ALA A 83 -57.31 -1.01 3.33
C ALA A 83 -58.49 -0.29 4.01
N ALA A 84 -58.19 0.68 4.87
CA ALA A 84 -59.20 1.48 5.56
C ALA A 84 -60.01 2.37 4.60
N ASP A 85 -59.39 2.96 3.57
CA ASP A 85 -60.09 3.71 2.51
C ASP A 85 -61.03 2.81 1.72
N THR A 86 -60.58 1.61 1.37
CA THR A 86 -61.40 0.65 0.63
C THR A 86 -62.63 0.24 1.43
N ILE A 87 -62.47 -0.02 2.73
CA ILE A 87 -63.58 -0.35 3.63
C ILE A 87 -64.55 0.83 3.74
N VAL A 88 -64.05 2.04 3.96
CA VAL A 88 -64.90 3.23 4.11
C VAL A 88 -65.65 3.58 2.83
N LEU A 89 -65.03 3.37 1.65
CA LEU A 89 -65.68 3.55 0.36
C LEU A 89 -66.71 2.47 0.04
N ALA A 90 -66.52 1.24 0.54
CA ALA A 90 -67.48 0.16 0.38
C ALA A 90 -68.77 0.37 1.20
N VAL A 91 -68.69 1.07 2.34
CA VAL A 91 -69.86 1.31 3.22
C VAL A 91 -70.99 2.08 2.51
N PRO A 92 -70.76 3.24 1.87
CA PRO A 92 -71.76 3.90 1.03
C PRO A 92 -72.30 3.01 -0.09
N VAL A 93 -71.42 2.26 -0.77
CA VAL A 93 -71.83 1.38 -1.88
C VAL A 93 -72.81 0.31 -1.39
N LEU A 94 -72.56 -0.30 -0.23
CA LEU A 94 -73.44 -1.28 0.39
C LEU A 94 -74.77 -0.66 0.85
N LEU A 95 -74.73 0.55 1.42
CA LEU A 95 -75.94 1.24 1.90
C LEU A 95 -76.89 1.69 0.77
N TYR A 96 -76.35 1.92 -0.43
CA TYR A 96 -77.12 2.29 -1.64
C TYR A 96 -77.41 1.10 -2.58
N LEU A 97 -76.93 -0.10 -2.25
CA LEU A 97 -77.15 -1.32 -3.04
C LEU A 97 -78.62 -1.61 -3.39
N PRO A 98 -79.62 -1.32 -2.53
CA PRO A 98 -81.04 -1.55 -2.85
C PRO A 98 -81.61 -0.62 -3.93
N ASP A 99 -80.98 0.54 -4.18
CA ASP A 99 -81.51 1.64 -5.00
C ASP A 99 -80.77 1.84 -6.34
N MET A 100 -79.73 1.04 -6.61
CA MET A 100 -78.85 1.16 -7.78
C MET A 100 -78.73 -0.19 -8.51
N PRO A 101 -78.73 -0.23 -9.86
CA PRO A 101 -78.64 -1.48 -10.62
C PRO A 101 -77.33 -2.23 -10.37
N GLU A 102 -77.39 -3.56 -10.41
CA GLU A 102 -76.34 -4.57 -10.11
C GLU A 102 -74.95 -4.35 -10.77
N ILE A 103 -74.88 -3.46 -11.77
CA ILE A 103 -73.69 -3.08 -12.56
C ILE A 103 -72.56 -2.46 -11.68
N TRP A 104 -72.90 -1.86 -10.53
CA TRP A 104 -71.95 -1.17 -9.66
C TRP A 104 -70.99 -2.10 -8.89
N ALA A 105 -71.50 -3.23 -8.39
CA ALA A 105 -70.66 -4.21 -7.70
C ALA A 105 -69.68 -4.91 -8.67
N ALA A 106 -70.10 -5.08 -9.93
CA ALA A 106 -69.31 -5.73 -10.97
C ALA A 106 -68.15 -4.87 -11.50
N LEU A 107 -68.23 -3.54 -11.43
CA LEU A 107 -67.19 -2.61 -11.90
C LEU A 107 -66.12 -2.27 -10.85
N LEU A 108 -66.43 -2.40 -9.57
CA LEU A 108 -65.50 -2.09 -8.49
C LEU A 108 -64.33 -3.07 -8.42
N ILE A 109 -64.60 -4.36 -8.68
CA ILE A 109 -63.60 -5.44 -8.59
C ILE A 109 -62.55 -5.34 -9.72
N PRO A 110 -62.91 -5.14 -11.00
CA PRO A 110 -61.92 -4.95 -12.08
C PRO A 110 -61.12 -3.66 -11.96
N VAL A 111 -61.71 -2.57 -11.45
CA VAL A 111 -61.00 -1.29 -11.21
C VAL A 111 -59.97 -1.43 -10.09
N LEU A 112 -60.34 -2.10 -9.00
CA LEU A 112 -59.42 -2.44 -7.91
C LEU A 112 -58.34 -3.42 -8.36
N TRP A 113 -58.70 -4.43 -9.15
CA TRP A 113 -57.75 -5.43 -9.67
C TRP A 113 -56.79 -4.86 -10.71
N GLY A 114 -57.30 -4.08 -11.66
CA GLY A 114 -56.51 -3.41 -12.71
C GLY A 114 -55.54 -2.38 -12.14
N GLY A 115 -55.94 -1.66 -11.08
CA GLY A 115 -55.07 -0.72 -10.40
C GLY A 115 -53.97 -1.34 -9.54
N VAL A 116 -54.16 -2.60 -9.11
CA VAL A 116 -53.14 -3.36 -8.38
C VAL A 116 -52.18 -4.08 -9.34
N ARG A 117 -52.62 -4.44 -10.56
CA ARG A 117 -51.87 -5.34 -11.45
C ARG A 117 -51.21 -4.67 -12.67
N GLU A 118 -51.80 -3.62 -13.25
CA GLU A 118 -51.26 -2.97 -14.46
C GLU A 118 -50.95 -1.49 -14.23
N ARG A 119 -49.76 -1.07 -14.67
CA ARG A 119 -49.23 0.29 -14.53
C ARG A 119 -50.19 1.37 -15.09
N LEU A 120 -49.85 2.65 -14.88
CA LEU A 120 -50.56 3.90 -15.21
C LEU A 120 -51.56 3.86 -16.39
N VAL A 121 -51.19 3.19 -17.48
CA VAL A 121 -51.99 3.06 -18.71
C VAL A 121 -53.21 2.16 -18.53
N GLY A 122 -53.08 1.03 -17.81
CA GLY A 122 -54.17 0.09 -17.55
C GLY A 122 -55.26 0.70 -16.64
N ALA A 123 -54.85 1.43 -15.60
CA ALA A 123 -55.79 2.14 -14.72
C ALA A 123 -56.64 3.19 -15.47
N ILE A 124 -56.02 3.95 -16.37
CA ILE A 124 -56.72 4.96 -17.19
C ILE A 124 -57.66 4.29 -18.20
N ALA A 125 -57.20 3.21 -18.84
CA ALA A 125 -58.00 2.46 -19.81
C ALA A 125 -59.24 1.82 -19.16
N VAL A 126 -59.07 1.15 -18.02
CA VAL A 126 -60.19 0.54 -17.26
C VAL A 126 -61.16 1.61 -16.75
N GLY A 127 -60.66 2.76 -16.28
CA GLY A 127 -61.49 3.89 -15.87
C GLY A 127 -62.32 4.51 -17.00
N SER A 128 -61.71 4.64 -18.18
CA SER A 128 -62.38 5.16 -19.37
C SER A 128 -63.42 4.16 -19.89
N LEU A 129 -63.09 2.86 -19.91
CA LEU A 129 -64.02 1.80 -20.28
C LEU A 129 -65.21 1.73 -19.31
N ALA A 130 -64.97 1.80 -18.00
CA ALA A 130 -66.02 1.88 -16.98
C ALA A 130 -66.93 3.10 -17.17
N SER A 131 -66.36 4.26 -17.52
CA SER A 131 -67.12 5.48 -17.81
C SER A 131 -68.00 5.34 -19.05
N VAL A 132 -67.50 4.70 -20.11
CA VAL A 132 -68.26 4.41 -21.33
C VAL A 132 -69.39 3.42 -21.05
N VAL A 133 -69.14 2.36 -20.28
CA VAL A 133 -70.16 1.38 -19.87
C VAL A 133 -71.26 2.06 -19.03
N LEU A 134 -70.89 2.97 -18.12
CA LEU A 134 -71.85 3.75 -17.33
C LEU A 134 -72.69 4.70 -18.20
N LEU A 135 -72.08 5.35 -19.19
CA LEU A 135 -72.79 6.20 -20.17
C LEU A 135 -73.77 5.39 -21.03
N ILE A 136 -73.36 4.20 -21.48
CA ILE A 136 -74.21 3.27 -22.25
C ILE A 136 -75.36 2.78 -21.37
N ALA A 137 -75.09 2.32 -20.14
CA ALA A 137 -76.13 1.88 -19.21
C ALA A 137 -77.16 2.98 -18.93
N PHE A 138 -76.73 4.23 -18.79
CA PHE A 138 -77.59 5.41 -18.64
C PHE A 138 -78.44 5.69 -19.88
N ALA A 139 -77.89 5.51 -21.08
CA ALA A 139 -78.65 5.68 -22.32
C ALA A 139 -79.77 4.65 -22.47
N PHE A 140 -79.56 3.41 -22.00
CA PHE A 140 -80.51 2.31 -22.15
C PHE A 140 -81.54 2.19 -21.01
N HIS A 141 -81.28 2.66 -19.79
CA HIS A 141 -82.21 2.58 -18.64
C HIS A 141 -83.04 3.86 -18.43
N ARG A 142 -83.74 4.35 -19.45
CA ARG A 142 -84.74 5.44 -19.28
C ARG A 142 -86.06 4.88 -18.75
N VAL A 143 -86.19 4.80 -17.43
CA VAL A 143 -87.49 4.68 -16.74
C VAL A 143 -87.57 5.81 -15.70
N ALA A 144 -88.69 6.53 -15.68
CA ALA A 144 -88.98 7.64 -14.76
C ALA A 144 -90.34 7.37 -14.06
N PRO A 145 -90.76 8.12 -13.01
CA PRO A 145 -90.07 9.18 -12.26
C PRO A 145 -90.15 9.03 -10.72
N ALA A 146 -89.28 9.74 -9.97
CA ALA A 146 -89.65 10.56 -8.80
C ALA A 146 -88.41 11.19 -8.15
N ASN A 147 -88.34 12.53 -8.26
CA ASN A 147 -87.74 13.50 -7.34
C ASN A 147 -86.21 13.71 -7.24
N GLU A 148 -85.37 13.07 -8.04
CA GLU A 148 -83.95 13.48 -8.13
C GLU A 148 -83.42 13.53 -9.56
N PRO A 149 -82.57 14.52 -9.91
CA PRO A 149 -82.07 14.65 -11.27
C PRO A 149 -81.13 13.48 -11.59
N GLN A 150 -81.57 12.59 -12.49
CA GLN A 150 -80.83 11.41 -12.97
C GLN A 150 -79.41 11.77 -13.48
N LEU A 151 -79.25 13.00 -13.98
CA LEU A 151 -77.97 13.59 -14.36
C LEU A 151 -76.96 13.66 -13.18
N ALA A 152 -77.43 13.94 -11.96
CA ALA A 152 -76.58 14.00 -10.77
C ALA A 152 -76.03 12.62 -10.38
N ARG A 153 -76.82 11.56 -10.57
CA ARG A 153 -76.36 10.17 -10.34
C ARG A 153 -75.29 9.75 -11.36
N LEU A 154 -75.46 10.13 -12.63
CA LEU A 154 -74.44 9.90 -13.67
C LEU A 154 -73.15 10.70 -13.41
N LEU A 155 -73.27 11.97 -13.03
CA LEU A 155 -72.12 12.81 -12.72
C LEU A 155 -71.36 12.27 -11.49
N PHE A 156 -72.06 11.81 -10.46
CA PHE A 156 -71.45 11.16 -9.29
C PHE A 156 -70.72 9.87 -9.69
N ALA A 157 -71.38 9.04 -10.49
CA ALA A 157 -70.86 7.79 -11.03
C ALA A 157 -69.54 7.96 -11.79
N VAL A 158 -69.51 8.88 -12.76
CA VAL A 158 -68.31 9.22 -13.53
C VAL A 158 -67.23 9.80 -12.62
N SER A 159 -67.60 10.66 -11.67
CA SER A 159 -66.64 11.27 -10.74
C SER A 159 -65.95 10.24 -9.84
N MET A 160 -66.69 9.26 -9.31
CA MET A 160 -66.12 8.21 -8.45
C MET A 160 -65.15 7.29 -9.20
N VAL A 161 -65.48 6.93 -10.45
CA VAL A 161 -64.57 6.15 -11.31
C VAL A 161 -63.29 6.94 -11.57
N TRP A 162 -63.38 8.20 -11.98
CA TRP A 162 -62.19 9.01 -12.22
C TRP A 162 -61.36 9.27 -10.96
N LEU A 163 -62.00 9.39 -9.79
CA LEU A 163 -61.30 9.52 -8.51
C LEU A 163 -60.49 8.26 -8.18
N SER A 164 -61.08 7.07 -8.40
CA SER A 164 -60.38 5.79 -8.22
C SER A 164 -59.19 5.63 -9.18
N VAL A 165 -59.35 6.05 -10.43
CA VAL A 165 -58.28 6.04 -11.46
C VAL A 165 -57.13 6.95 -11.06
N ILE A 166 -57.44 8.16 -10.57
CA ILE A 166 -56.42 9.11 -10.12
C ILE A 166 -55.67 8.58 -8.89
N ALA A 167 -56.37 7.98 -7.93
CA ALA A 167 -55.76 7.39 -6.73
C ALA A 167 -54.79 6.25 -7.10
N VAL A 168 -55.22 5.33 -7.98
CA VAL A 168 -54.39 4.24 -8.50
C VAL A 168 -53.18 4.80 -9.26
N ARG A 169 -53.39 5.83 -10.10
CA ARG A 169 -52.32 6.47 -10.87
C ARG A 169 -51.21 7.03 -9.98
N GLN A 170 -51.59 7.67 -8.88
CA GLN A 170 -50.64 8.22 -7.90
C GLN A 170 -49.82 7.09 -7.25
N LEU A 171 -50.49 5.99 -6.87
CA LEU A 171 -49.85 4.85 -6.23
C LEU A 171 -48.83 4.16 -7.15
N VAL A 172 -49.21 3.90 -8.41
CA VAL A 172 -48.30 3.28 -9.38
C VAL A 172 -47.06 4.15 -9.58
N ARG A 173 -47.24 5.47 -9.73
CA ARG A 173 -46.10 6.40 -9.86
C ARG A 173 -45.16 6.35 -8.66
N ALA A 174 -45.71 6.29 -7.45
CA ALA A 174 -44.90 6.21 -6.23
C ALA A 174 -44.11 4.89 -6.16
N VAL A 175 -44.73 3.76 -6.54
CA VAL A 175 -44.06 2.45 -6.56
C VAL A 175 -43.00 2.36 -7.64
N THR A 176 -43.24 2.90 -8.84
CA THR A 176 -42.25 2.87 -9.93
C THR A 176 -41.03 3.72 -9.58
N MET A 177 -41.24 4.94 -9.08
CA MET A 177 -40.13 5.80 -8.65
C MET A 177 -39.30 5.15 -7.52
N ARG A 178 -39.98 4.49 -6.57
CA ARG A 178 -39.31 3.77 -5.49
C ARG A 178 -38.50 2.56 -5.99
N ASN A 179 -39.04 1.78 -6.90
CA ASN A 179 -38.33 0.64 -7.46
C ASN A 179 -37.09 1.10 -8.21
N GLU A 180 -37.21 2.14 -9.03
CA GLU A 180 -36.09 2.74 -9.78
C GLU A 180 -34.98 3.22 -8.82
N ALA A 181 -35.33 3.94 -7.75
CA ALA A 181 -34.38 4.41 -6.73
C ALA A 181 -33.68 3.27 -5.97
N LEU A 182 -34.39 2.17 -5.66
CA LEU A 182 -33.78 1.02 -4.99
C LEU A 182 -32.82 0.26 -5.90
N THR A 183 -33.14 0.12 -7.20
CA THR A 183 -32.21 -0.48 -8.16
C THR A 183 -30.94 0.35 -8.31
N SER A 184 -31.05 1.68 -8.45
CA SER A 184 -29.87 2.54 -8.61
C SER A 184 -28.99 2.54 -7.36
N GLN A 185 -29.60 2.56 -6.17
CA GLN A 185 -28.86 2.47 -4.91
C GLN A 185 -28.14 1.14 -4.74
N ARG A 186 -28.79 0.02 -5.12
CA ARG A 186 -28.17 -1.30 -5.07
C ARG A 186 -26.96 -1.41 -6.00
N GLU A 187 -27.09 -0.87 -7.21
CA GLU A 187 -26.01 -0.85 -8.20
C GLU A 187 -24.82 0.01 -7.72
N GLN A 188 -25.10 1.16 -7.09
CA GLN A 188 -24.06 2.00 -6.47
C GLN A 188 -23.34 1.30 -5.31
N LEU A 189 -24.09 0.58 -4.46
CA LEU A 189 -23.48 -0.19 -3.36
C LEU A 189 -22.62 -1.34 -3.89
N GLU A 190 -23.13 -2.11 -4.85
CA GLU A 190 -22.38 -3.24 -5.43
C GLU A 190 -21.10 -2.78 -6.13
N THR A 191 -21.14 -1.65 -6.86
CA THR A 191 -19.94 -1.07 -7.48
C THR A 191 -18.94 -0.56 -6.44
N ALA A 192 -19.40 0.14 -5.39
CA ALA A 192 -18.54 0.58 -4.30
C ALA A 192 -17.88 -0.59 -3.54
N TYR A 193 -18.64 -1.65 -3.25
CA TYR A 193 -18.11 -2.87 -2.62
C TYR A 193 -17.07 -3.57 -3.50
N ARG A 194 -17.30 -3.68 -4.80
CA ARG A 194 -16.34 -4.28 -5.74
C ARG A 194 -15.05 -3.46 -5.81
N ALA A 195 -15.15 -2.14 -5.96
CA ALA A 195 -13.99 -1.25 -5.97
C ALA A 195 -13.18 -1.36 -4.66
N GLN A 196 -13.86 -1.42 -3.52
CA GLN A 196 -13.20 -1.57 -2.22
C GLN A 196 -12.52 -2.95 -2.07
N ALA A 197 -13.16 -4.02 -2.55
CA ALA A 197 -12.59 -5.36 -2.55
C ALA A 197 -11.33 -5.44 -3.43
N GLU A 198 -11.34 -4.84 -4.62
CA GLU A 198 -10.17 -4.78 -5.50
C GLU A 198 -9.02 -4.00 -4.88
N ILE A 199 -9.28 -2.83 -4.28
CA ILE A 199 -8.27 -2.05 -3.56
C ILE A 199 -7.68 -2.87 -2.42
N ARG A 200 -8.51 -3.58 -1.66
CA ARG A 200 -8.06 -4.41 -0.54
C ARG A 200 -7.18 -5.56 -1.01
N VAL A 201 -7.60 -6.32 -2.01
CA VAL A 201 -6.81 -7.43 -2.58
C VAL A 201 -5.48 -6.91 -3.12
N ARG A 202 -5.48 -5.77 -3.83
CA ARG A 202 -4.24 -5.14 -4.32
C ARG A 202 -3.31 -4.73 -3.18
N SER A 203 -3.87 -4.12 -2.13
CA SER A 203 -3.11 -3.70 -0.94
C SER A 203 -2.52 -4.90 -0.20
N GLU A 204 -3.29 -5.97 -0.01
CA GLU A 204 -2.83 -7.21 0.63
C GLU A 204 -1.72 -7.89 -0.19
N ASN A 205 -1.86 -7.93 -1.53
CA ASN A 205 -0.82 -8.45 -2.42
C ASN A 205 0.46 -7.60 -2.35
N GLN A 206 0.34 -6.27 -2.39
CA GLN A 206 1.48 -5.36 -2.25
C GLN A 206 2.18 -5.52 -0.89
N ALA A 207 1.41 -5.62 0.20
CA ALA A 207 1.95 -5.82 1.54
C ALA A 207 2.67 -7.18 1.68
N SER A 208 2.12 -8.24 1.09
CA SER A 208 2.74 -9.57 1.05
C SER A 208 4.04 -9.55 0.26
N THR A 209 4.06 -8.95 -0.93
CA THR A 209 5.28 -8.79 -1.75
C THR A 209 6.33 -7.98 -1.01
N LEU A 210 5.96 -6.83 -0.42
CA LEU A 210 6.87 -6.01 0.36
C LEU A 210 7.46 -6.78 1.54
N LYS A 211 6.65 -7.56 2.27
CA LYS A 211 7.12 -8.39 3.39
C LYS A 211 8.14 -9.43 2.93
N LYS A 212 7.90 -10.13 1.82
CA LYS A 212 8.86 -11.10 1.27
C LYS A 212 10.17 -10.42 0.86
N VAL A 213 10.07 -9.27 0.18
CA VAL A 213 11.24 -8.49 -0.25
C VAL A 213 12.03 -7.98 0.95
N THR A 214 11.37 -7.50 2.01
CA THR A 214 12.07 -7.04 3.22
C THR A 214 12.70 -8.18 4.01
N GLU A 215 12.04 -9.34 4.12
CA GLU A 215 12.63 -10.53 4.76
C GLU A 215 13.89 -11.00 4.03
N LEU A 216 13.85 -11.04 2.69
CA LEU A 216 15.02 -11.34 1.87
C LEU A 216 16.12 -10.28 2.04
N ALA A 217 15.77 -8.99 2.01
CA ALA A 217 16.73 -7.90 2.17
C ALA A 217 17.41 -7.92 3.55
N VAL A 218 16.66 -8.14 4.64
CA VAL A 218 17.22 -8.22 6.00
C VAL A 218 18.13 -9.44 6.15
N SER A 219 17.84 -10.54 5.44
CA SER A 219 18.74 -11.69 5.41
C SER A 219 20.04 -11.40 4.66
N LEU A 220 19.98 -10.62 3.58
CA LEU A 220 21.17 -10.21 2.81
C LEU A 220 22.02 -9.21 3.60
N LEU A 221 21.39 -8.23 4.26
CA LEU A 221 22.08 -7.18 5.03
C LEU A 221 22.85 -7.71 6.27
N ARG A 222 22.56 -8.94 6.72
CA ARG A 222 23.30 -9.58 7.82
C ARG A 222 24.56 -10.29 7.38
N GLU A 223 24.68 -10.60 6.10
CA GLU A 223 25.86 -11.28 5.57
C GLU A 223 27.06 -10.34 5.63
N ARG A 224 28.20 -10.84 6.12
CA ARG A 224 29.43 -10.04 6.29
C ARG A 224 30.52 -10.44 5.30
N ASN A 225 30.32 -11.52 4.57
CA ASN A 225 31.22 -11.98 3.51
C ASN A 225 30.62 -11.61 2.14
N LEU A 226 31.36 -10.84 1.34
CA LEU A 226 30.93 -10.41 0.02
C LEU A 226 30.62 -11.62 -0.89
N ASP A 227 31.47 -12.65 -0.90
CA ASP A 227 31.29 -13.81 -1.76
C ASP A 227 30.00 -14.57 -1.40
N ALA A 228 29.75 -14.77 -0.10
CA ALA A 228 28.53 -15.42 0.38
C ALA A 228 27.27 -14.60 0.08
N LEU A 229 27.37 -13.27 0.19
CA LEU A 229 26.28 -12.35 -0.13
C LEU A 229 25.91 -12.43 -1.62
N LEU A 230 26.91 -12.35 -2.50
CA LEU A 230 26.71 -12.43 -3.94
C LEU A 230 26.17 -13.79 -4.35
N ASP A 231 26.70 -14.87 -3.76
CA ASP A 231 26.23 -16.24 -4.04
C ASP A 231 24.75 -16.38 -3.68
N ARG A 232 24.36 -15.91 -2.49
CA ARG A 232 22.97 -15.93 -2.05
C ARG A 232 22.06 -15.03 -2.87
N MET A 233 22.54 -13.86 -3.28
CA MET A 233 21.80 -12.94 -4.15
C MET A 233 21.47 -13.60 -5.49
N LEU A 234 22.45 -14.25 -6.13
CA LEU A 234 22.22 -14.92 -7.40
C LEU A 234 21.26 -16.11 -7.24
N ASP A 235 21.38 -16.87 -6.14
CA ASP A 235 20.48 -17.99 -5.84
C ASP A 235 19.02 -17.54 -5.72
N VAL A 236 18.78 -16.50 -4.92
CA VAL A 236 17.45 -15.91 -4.74
C VAL A 236 16.91 -15.39 -6.07
N THR A 237 17.76 -14.78 -6.90
CA THR A 237 17.36 -14.26 -8.21
C THR A 237 16.89 -15.40 -9.12
N MET A 238 17.68 -16.47 -9.21
CA MET A 238 17.35 -17.64 -10.04
C MET A 238 16.08 -18.34 -9.57
N GLN A 239 15.97 -18.62 -8.26
CA GLN A 239 14.83 -19.35 -7.71
C GLN A 239 13.53 -18.55 -7.69
N SER A 240 13.60 -17.24 -7.39
CA SER A 240 12.40 -16.41 -7.21
C SER A 240 11.85 -15.87 -8.53
N PHE A 241 12.73 -15.65 -9.52
CA PHE A 241 12.35 -15.04 -10.80
C PHE A 241 12.47 -15.99 -12.00
N GLY A 242 12.88 -17.24 -11.77
CA GLY A 242 12.79 -18.32 -12.75
C GLY A 242 13.88 -18.29 -13.81
N PHE A 243 15.15 -18.15 -13.43
CA PHE A 243 16.28 -18.25 -14.36
C PHE A 243 17.08 -19.53 -14.13
N ARG A 244 17.50 -20.18 -15.22
CA ARG A 244 18.33 -21.39 -15.14
C ARG A 244 19.80 -21.06 -14.98
N ALA A 245 20.23 -19.90 -15.47
CA ALA A 245 21.61 -19.45 -15.36
C ALA A 245 21.71 -17.97 -15.00
N GLY A 246 22.91 -17.55 -14.63
CA GLY A 246 23.19 -16.15 -14.42
C GLY A 246 24.53 -15.93 -13.76
N ALA A 247 24.91 -14.66 -13.70
CA ALA A 247 26.17 -14.24 -13.11
C ALA A 247 26.04 -12.88 -12.42
N ILE A 248 26.91 -12.66 -11.44
CA ILE A 248 27.16 -11.34 -10.87
C ILE A 248 28.62 -10.98 -11.10
N LEU A 249 28.82 -9.81 -11.70
CA LEU A 249 30.13 -9.24 -11.91
C LEU A 249 30.37 -8.07 -10.94
N VAL A 250 31.57 -7.98 -10.39
CA VAL A 250 31.96 -6.90 -9.45
C VAL A 250 33.01 -6.02 -10.12
N ALA A 251 32.92 -4.71 -9.91
CA ALA A 251 33.87 -3.75 -10.47
C ALA A 251 35.22 -3.82 -9.74
N GLU A 252 36.31 -4.02 -10.49
CA GLU A 252 37.69 -3.88 -10.02
C GLU A 252 38.28 -2.61 -10.63
N ARG A 253 38.42 -1.56 -9.82
CA ARG A 253 38.84 -0.23 -10.30
C ARG A 253 40.31 -0.16 -10.68
N GLU A 254 41.17 -0.95 -10.04
CA GLU A 254 42.61 -0.98 -10.35
C GLU A 254 42.90 -1.44 -11.79
N THR A 255 42.06 -2.33 -12.32
CA THR A 255 42.22 -2.94 -13.66
C THR A 255 41.20 -2.43 -14.67
N GLU A 256 40.35 -1.47 -14.27
CA GLU A 256 39.22 -0.95 -15.05
C GLU A 256 38.34 -2.06 -15.68
N SER A 257 38.08 -3.12 -14.91
CA SER A 257 37.37 -4.29 -15.42
C SER A 257 36.37 -4.86 -14.42
N TYR A 258 35.33 -5.51 -14.94
CA TYR A 258 34.39 -6.31 -14.17
C TYR A 258 34.86 -7.76 -14.14
N LEU A 259 34.83 -8.36 -12.95
CA LEU A 259 35.18 -9.76 -12.71
C LEU A 259 33.92 -10.58 -12.41
N TYR A 260 33.80 -11.75 -13.03
CA TYR A 260 32.76 -12.72 -12.68
C TYR A 260 33.01 -13.28 -11.28
N SER A 261 32.37 -12.68 -10.27
CA SER A 261 32.51 -13.11 -8.87
C SER A 261 31.66 -14.34 -8.60
N VAL A 262 30.45 -14.39 -9.15
CA VAL A 262 29.55 -15.54 -9.01
C VAL A 262 28.96 -15.89 -10.37
N VAL A 263 28.96 -17.18 -10.69
CA VAL A 263 28.39 -17.77 -11.91
C VAL A 263 27.59 -19.01 -11.50
N ARG A 264 26.40 -19.19 -12.07
CA ARG A 264 25.57 -20.38 -11.86
C ARG A 264 24.83 -20.80 -13.13
N GLY A 265 24.54 -22.10 -13.21
CA GLY A 265 23.64 -22.67 -14.20
C GLY A 265 24.24 -22.92 -15.59
N TYR A 266 25.36 -22.29 -15.91
CA TYR A 266 26.06 -22.51 -17.18
C TYR A 266 26.66 -23.94 -17.28
N PRO A 267 26.82 -24.47 -18.50
CA PRO A 267 27.57 -25.71 -18.73
C PRO A 267 28.98 -25.64 -18.12
N PRO A 268 29.57 -26.76 -17.65
CA PRO A 268 30.86 -26.75 -16.96
C PRO A 268 32.01 -26.07 -17.70
N GLN A 269 32.03 -26.17 -19.04
CA GLN A 269 33.03 -25.50 -19.88
C GLN A 269 32.84 -23.98 -19.86
N ALA A 270 31.61 -23.51 -20.05
CA ALA A 270 31.26 -22.09 -20.03
C ALA A 270 31.50 -21.48 -18.63
N ASP A 271 31.11 -22.17 -17.55
CA ASP A 271 31.34 -21.73 -16.17
C ASP A 271 32.83 -21.48 -15.88
N GLN A 272 33.71 -22.41 -16.29
CA GLN A 272 35.16 -22.26 -16.11
C GLN A 272 35.74 -21.08 -16.90
N LEU A 273 35.24 -20.82 -18.11
CA LEU A 273 35.65 -19.68 -18.93
C LEU A 273 35.17 -18.37 -18.32
N LEU A 274 33.90 -18.30 -17.92
CA LEU A 274 33.30 -17.12 -17.29
C LEU A 274 34.06 -16.70 -16.04
N ARG A 275 34.36 -17.62 -15.13
CA ARG A 275 35.10 -17.32 -13.88
C ARG A 275 36.51 -16.76 -14.10
N LYS A 276 37.15 -17.05 -15.24
CA LYS A 276 38.48 -16.54 -15.59
C LYS A 276 38.44 -15.25 -16.41
N ARG A 277 37.25 -14.86 -16.89
CA ARG A 277 37.09 -13.74 -17.82
C ARG A 277 37.04 -12.42 -17.07
N ARG A 278 37.74 -11.43 -17.65
CA ARG A 278 37.64 -10.01 -17.29
C ARG A 278 36.88 -9.27 -18.37
N VAL A 279 35.97 -8.39 -17.98
CA VAL A 279 35.18 -7.58 -18.91
C VAL A 279 35.56 -6.12 -18.71
N PRO A 280 36.31 -5.48 -19.63
CA PRO A 280 36.67 -4.07 -19.51
C PRO A 280 35.43 -3.18 -19.38
N PHE A 281 35.51 -2.10 -18.59
CA PHE A 281 34.38 -1.19 -18.38
C PHE A 281 33.81 -0.66 -19.70
N ALA A 282 34.66 -0.26 -20.64
CA ALA A 282 34.24 0.23 -21.95
C ALA A 282 33.37 -0.78 -22.73
N LEU A 283 33.65 -2.08 -22.60
CA LEU A 283 32.85 -3.12 -23.27
C LEU A 283 31.50 -3.33 -22.57
N ALA A 284 31.46 -3.25 -21.24
CA ALA A 284 30.21 -3.30 -20.49
C ALA A 284 29.34 -2.06 -20.75
N GLU A 285 29.94 -0.87 -20.83
CA GLU A 285 29.26 0.39 -21.14
C GLU A 285 28.62 0.39 -22.52
N LEU A 286 29.25 -0.26 -23.52
CA LEU A 286 28.64 -0.47 -24.84
C LEU A 286 27.30 -1.24 -24.73
N LYS A 287 27.22 -2.22 -23.82
CA LYS A 287 26.00 -3.00 -23.56
C LYS A 287 24.97 -2.22 -22.73
N MET A 288 25.42 -1.25 -21.94
CA MET A 288 24.60 -0.36 -21.11
C MET A 288 24.30 0.99 -21.79
N ASP A 289 24.33 1.05 -23.11
CA ASP A 289 23.94 2.22 -23.89
C ASP A 289 22.47 2.59 -23.60
N LYS A 290 22.16 3.90 -23.56
CA LYS A 290 20.81 4.43 -23.33
C LYS A 290 19.77 3.86 -24.30
N ARG A 291 20.16 3.44 -25.51
CA ARG A 291 19.27 2.81 -26.49
C ARG A 291 18.71 1.46 -26.04
N PHE A 292 19.37 0.79 -25.10
CA PHE A 292 18.95 -0.49 -24.53
C PHE A 292 18.35 -0.33 -23.12
N ALA A 293 18.29 0.89 -22.57
CA ALA A 293 17.72 1.13 -21.26
C ALA A 293 16.19 0.99 -21.30
N ILE A 294 15.66 0.03 -20.55
CA ILE A 294 14.20 -0.21 -20.43
C ILE A 294 13.63 0.33 -19.11
N ARG A 295 14.47 0.48 -18.09
CA ARG A 295 14.21 1.11 -16.79
C ARG A 295 15.49 1.79 -16.30
N PRO A 296 15.45 2.66 -15.28
CA PRO A 296 16.66 3.12 -14.61
C PRO A 296 17.51 1.93 -14.16
N SER A 297 18.78 1.90 -14.60
CA SER A 297 19.75 0.85 -14.25
C SER A 297 19.41 -0.56 -14.78
N VAL A 298 18.48 -0.69 -15.73
CA VAL A 298 18.15 -1.97 -16.38
C VAL A 298 18.25 -1.82 -17.90
N TYR A 299 19.02 -2.72 -18.51
CA TYR A 299 19.33 -2.69 -19.92
C TYR A 299 18.97 -4.02 -20.55
N TYR A 300 18.19 -3.99 -21.63
CA TYR A 300 17.87 -5.15 -22.43
C TYR A 300 18.24 -4.90 -23.89
N ALA A 301 19.17 -5.71 -24.39
CA ALA A 301 19.61 -5.67 -25.77
C ALA A 301 19.26 -7.00 -26.45
N PRO A 302 18.22 -7.03 -27.32
CA PRO A 302 17.87 -8.24 -28.06
C PRO A 302 18.95 -8.54 -29.10
N ALA A 303 19.23 -9.83 -29.33
CA ALA A 303 20.27 -10.34 -30.23
C ALA A 303 20.34 -9.61 -31.59
N GLU A 304 19.18 -9.30 -32.17
CA GLU A 304 19.03 -8.70 -33.49
C GLU A 304 19.44 -7.22 -33.55
N ARG A 305 19.57 -6.55 -32.39
CA ARG A 305 19.93 -5.12 -32.29
C ARG A 305 21.34 -4.89 -31.74
N GLN A 306 22.06 -5.95 -31.41
CA GLN A 306 23.40 -5.84 -30.82
C GLN A 306 24.41 -5.42 -31.89
N THR A 307 25.41 -4.64 -31.47
CA THR A 307 26.54 -4.22 -32.31
C THR A 307 27.85 -4.89 -31.90
N TRP A 308 27.80 -5.83 -30.96
CA TRP A 308 28.95 -6.56 -30.45
C TRP A 308 28.83 -8.05 -30.79
N TYR A 309 29.97 -8.73 -30.76
CA TYR A 309 30.03 -10.18 -30.88
C TYR A 309 29.68 -10.84 -29.54
N THR A 310 28.76 -11.79 -29.58
CA THR A 310 28.46 -12.69 -28.46
C THR A 310 29.19 -14.00 -28.69
N ASP A 311 30.07 -14.34 -27.76
CA ASP A 311 30.92 -15.53 -27.82
C ASP A 311 30.11 -16.77 -27.42
N PRO A 312 29.91 -17.75 -28.33
CA PRO A 312 29.09 -18.92 -28.05
C PRO A 312 29.61 -19.80 -26.92
N GLU A 313 30.92 -19.77 -26.63
CA GLU A 313 31.54 -20.63 -25.60
C GLU A 313 31.15 -20.21 -24.17
N ILE A 314 30.60 -19.00 -24.01
CA ILE A 314 30.16 -18.45 -22.72
C ILE A 314 28.64 -18.32 -22.59
N CYS A 315 27.88 -18.81 -23.58
CA CYS A 315 26.42 -18.82 -23.54
C CYS A 315 25.91 -20.08 -22.83
N TYR A 316 24.65 -20.05 -22.37
CA TYR A 316 24.04 -21.22 -21.73
C TYR A 316 23.87 -22.37 -22.72
N ASP A 317 23.39 -22.09 -23.94
CA ASP A 317 23.28 -23.05 -25.03
C ASP A 317 24.04 -22.56 -26.28
N SER A 318 25.27 -23.08 -26.47
CA SER A 318 26.17 -22.66 -27.54
C SER A 318 25.68 -23.01 -28.95
N GLU A 319 24.82 -24.03 -29.11
CA GLU A 319 24.32 -24.49 -30.41
C GLU A 319 23.26 -23.52 -30.98
N HIS A 320 22.56 -22.80 -30.09
CA HIS A 320 21.47 -21.91 -30.46
C HIS A 320 21.87 -20.43 -30.61
N VAL A 321 23.10 -20.06 -30.22
CA VAL A 321 23.63 -18.66 -30.30
C VAL A 321 23.60 -18.08 -31.71
N ASN A 322 23.88 -18.91 -32.73
CA ASN A 322 23.92 -18.50 -34.13
C ASN A 322 22.61 -18.77 -34.88
N GLN A 323 21.59 -19.27 -34.20
CA GLN A 323 20.29 -19.53 -34.80
C GLN A 323 19.42 -18.27 -34.78
N ARG A 324 18.28 -18.29 -35.46
CA ARG A 324 17.29 -17.21 -35.31
C ARG A 324 16.42 -17.49 -34.10
N ARG A 325 15.91 -16.42 -33.49
CA ARG A 325 14.90 -16.51 -32.43
C ARG A 325 13.72 -17.37 -32.87
N LEU A 326 13.36 -18.33 -32.03
CA LEU A 326 12.34 -19.35 -32.32
C LEU A 326 10.95 -18.74 -32.57
N ALA A 327 10.59 -17.71 -31.80
CA ALA A 327 9.32 -16.99 -31.93
C ALA A 327 9.45 -15.55 -31.41
N GLN A 328 8.49 -14.70 -31.78
CA GLN A 328 8.40 -13.36 -31.20
C GLN A 328 8.14 -13.46 -29.68
N GLY A 329 9.01 -12.84 -28.88
CA GLY A 329 8.93 -12.91 -27.42
C GLY A 329 9.66 -14.10 -26.78
N ALA A 330 10.17 -15.06 -27.55
CA ALA A 330 11.03 -16.12 -27.03
C ALA A 330 12.41 -15.55 -26.65
N TRP A 331 13.05 -16.06 -25.60
CA TRP A 331 14.43 -15.72 -25.25
C TRP A 331 15.38 -16.21 -26.35
N HIS A 332 16.42 -15.44 -26.63
CA HIS A 332 17.50 -15.84 -27.52
C HIS A 332 18.79 -15.93 -26.72
N GLU A 333 19.65 -16.93 -26.97
CA GLU A 333 20.89 -17.14 -26.20
C GLU A 333 21.85 -15.95 -26.24
N SER A 334 21.86 -15.21 -27.35
CA SER A 334 22.60 -13.95 -27.45
C SER A 334 21.93 -12.75 -26.77
N ASP A 335 20.69 -12.82 -26.29
CA ASP A 335 20.03 -11.70 -25.62
C ASP A 335 20.83 -11.27 -24.38
N THR A 336 20.90 -9.97 -24.14
CA THR A 336 21.61 -9.40 -23.00
C THR A 336 20.63 -8.67 -22.11
N LEU A 337 20.47 -9.12 -20.87
CA LEU A 337 19.72 -8.45 -19.81
C LEU A 337 20.67 -8.12 -18.67
N ILE A 338 20.84 -6.83 -18.37
CA ILE A 338 21.78 -6.33 -17.36
C ILE A 338 21.03 -5.48 -16.34
N PHE A 339 21.23 -5.80 -15.07
CA PHE A 339 20.84 -4.96 -13.94
C PHE A 339 22.11 -4.34 -13.34
N ALA A 340 22.29 -3.05 -13.52
CA ALA A 340 23.42 -2.31 -12.98
C ALA A 340 23.22 -2.05 -11.48
N LEU A 341 24.19 -2.48 -10.67
CA LEU A 341 24.19 -2.29 -9.22
C LEU A 341 24.91 -0.97 -8.92
N HIS A 342 24.16 0.05 -8.50
CA HIS A 342 24.72 1.35 -8.16
C HIS A 342 24.95 1.49 -6.66
N SER A 343 26.09 2.09 -6.28
CA SER A 343 26.32 2.57 -4.92
C SER A 343 25.49 3.82 -4.61
N SER A 344 25.48 4.23 -3.34
CA SER A 344 24.88 5.48 -2.90
C SER A 344 25.43 6.74 -3.58
N SER A 345 26.66 6.68 -4.11
CA SER A 345 27.30 7.75 -4.90
C SER A 345 26.88 7.77 -6.38
N GLY A 346 26.10 6.79 -6.84
CA GLY A 346 25.64 6.66 -8.23
C GLY A 346 26.59 5.87 -9.13
N GLU A 347 27.72 5.42 -8.61
CA GLU A 347 28.71 4.64 -9.34
C GLU A 347 28.27 3.18 -9.51
N VAL A 348 28.54 2.57 -10.68
CA VAL A 348 28.21 1.15 -10.91
C VAL A 348 29.26 0.26 -10.24
N ILE A 349 28.90 -0.38 -9.14
CA ILE A 349 29.77 -1.27 -8.35
C ILE A 349 29.73 -2.73 -8.81
N GLY A 350 28.73 -3.10 -9.62
CA GLY A 350 28.60 -4.44 -10.17
C GLY A 350 27.45 -4.57 -11.17
N LEU A 351 27.35 -5.73 -11.78
CA LEU A 351 26.34 -6.08 -12.78
C LEU A 351 25.72 -7.42 -12.43
N LEU A 352 24.39 -7.48 -12.34
CA LEU A 352 23.64 -8.74 -12.29
C LEU A 352 23.15 -9.08 -13.69
N ILE A 353 23.51 -10.26 -14.18
CA ILE A 353 23.21 -10.75 -15.53
C ILE A 353 22.47 -12.08 -15.39
N PRO A 354 21.14 -12.07 -15.27
CA PRO A 354 20.34 -13.29 -15.30
C PRO A 354 20.20 -13.78 -16.76
N ASP A 355 20.21 -15.10 -16.95
CA ASP A 355 20.25 -15.73 -18.27
C ASP A 355 19.43 -17.03 -18.29
N ALA A 356 19.10 -17.50 -19.50
CA ALA A 356 18.29 -18.69 -19.73
C ALA A 356 17.01 -18.74 -18.87
N PRO A 357 16.02 -17.85 -19.12
CA PRO A 357 14.71 -17.89 -18.47
C PRO A 357 14.11 -19.30 -18.54
N SER A 358 13.51 -19.74 -17.43
CA SER A 358 13.03 -21.12 -17.27
C SER A 358 11.90 -21.45 -18.23
N ASP A 359 11.06 -20.46 -18.56
CA ASP A 359 9.99 -20.56 -19.54
C ASP A 359 10.45 -20.34 -20.99
N GLY A 360 11.72 -19.99 -21.20
CA GLY A 360 12.30 -19.72 -22.51
C GLY A 360 11.77 -18.45 -23.19
N THR A 361 11.15 -17.53 -22.43
CA THR A 361 10.60 -16.28 -22.94
C THR A 361 11.32 -15.07 -22.37
N ILE A 362 11.20 -13.93 -23.06
CA ILE A 362 11.70 -12.66 -22.54
C ILE A 362 10.91 -12.34 -21.26
N PRO A 363 11.59 -12.03 -20.13
CA PRO A 363 10.92 -11.74 -18.87
C PRO A 363 9.87 -10.64 -18.99
N SER A 364 8.73 -10.81 -18.33
CA SER A 364 7.66 -9.81 -18.30
C SER A 364 8.09 -8.52 -17.59
N ASP A 365 7.43 -7.39 -17.89
CA ASP A 365 7.66 -6.11 -17.22
C ASP A 365 7.62 -6.23 -15.69
N ASP A 366 6.64 -6.96 -15.14
CA ASP A 366 6.53 -7.21 -13.69
C ASP A 366 7.75 -7.97 -13.14
N THR A 367 8.27 -8.95 -13.89
CA THR A 367 9.46 -9.73 -13.49
C THR A 367 10.70 -8.83 -13.49
N VAL A 368 10.85 -8.02 -14.54
CA VAL A 368 11.95 -7.05 -14.66
C VAL A 368 11.91 -6.04 -13.50
N ASP A 369 10.75 -5.46 -13.21
CA ASP A 369 10.60 -4.47 -12.14
C ASP A 369 10.89 -5.07 -10.75
N ASN A 370 10.49 -6.32 -10.51
CA ASN A 370 10.79 -7.03 -9.26
C ASN A 370 12.29 -7.34 -9.12
N ILE A 371 12.97 -7.79 -10.18
CA ILE A 371 14.43 -8.00 -10.16
C ILE A 371 15.15 -6.67 -9.98
N ALA A 372 14.70 -5.59 -10.62
CA ALA A 372 15.29 -4.26 -10.48
C ALA A 372 15.21 -3.76 -9.03
N LEU A 373 14.08 -3.96 -8.36
CA LEU A 373 13.95 -3.67 -6.93
C LEU A 373 14.91 -4.51 -6.08
N PHE A 374 14.99 -5.80 -6.36
CA PHE A 374 15.90 -6.71 -5.65
C PHE A 374 17.38 -6.33 -5.84
N ALA A 375 17.78 -6.02 -7.08
CA ALA A 375 19.12 -5.57 -7.44
C ALA A 375 19.52 -4.30 -6.66
N ARG A 376 18.60 -3.33 -6.50
CA ARG A 376 18.85 -2.13 -5.68
C ARG A 376 19.08 -2.44 -4.20
N LEU A 377 18.31 -3.37 -3.64
CA LEU A 377 18.49 -3.80 -2.25
C LEU A 377 19.82 -4.54 -2.05
N ALA A 378 20.20 -5.35 -3.03
CA ALA A 378 21.46 -6.06 -3.00
C ALA A 378 22.67 -5.12 -3.18
N ALA A 379 22.56 -4.10 -4.03
CA ALA A 379 23.60 -3.07 -4.16
C ALA A 379 23.88 -2.38 -2.82
N ALA A 380 22.83 -2.03 -2.07
CA ALA A 380 22.97 -1.47 -0.72
C ALA A 380 23.63 -2.45 0.26
N ALA A 381 23.35 -3.76 0.15
CA ALA A 381 24.00 -4.78 0.98
C ALA A 381 25.49 -4.96 0.65
N ILE A 382 25.84 -4.94 -0.64
CA ILE A 382 27.23 -5.00 -1.11
C ILE A 382 28.02 -3.79 -0.58
N GLU A 383 27.45 -2.59 -0.70
CA GLU A 383 28.04 -1.37 -0.18
C GLU A 383 28.25 -1.44 1.35
N ASN A 384 27.27 -1.95 2.09
CA ASN A 384 27.39 -2.15 3.54
C ASN A 384 28.54 -3.11 3.91
N VAL A 385 28.68 -4.24 3.22
CA VAL A 385 29.80 -5.17 3.45
C VAL A 385 31.14 -4.50 3.18
N HIS A 386 31.24 -3.71 2.11
CA HIS A 386 32.46 -2.97 1.80
C HIS A 386 32.81 -1.93 2.89
N ILE A 387 31.83 -1.18 3.37
CA ILE A 387 32.01 -0.21 4.46
C ILE A 387 32.46 -0.93 5.74
N VAL A 388 31.78 -2.01 6.13
CA VAL A 388 32.13 -2.75 7.36
C VAL A 388 33.52 -3.37 7.30
N THR A 389 33.91 -3.91 6.16
CA THR A 389 35.23 -4.53 5.97
C THR A 389 36.35 -3.48 5.97
N THR A 390 36.17 -2.35 5.29
CA THR A 390 37.14 -1.24 5.27
C THR A 390 37.32 -0.61 6.65
N GLU A 391 36.23 -0.34 7.37
CA GLU A 391 36.30 0.20 8.74
C GLU A 391 36.96 -0.78 9.71
N LYS A 392 36.70 -2.09 9.58
CA LYS A 392 37.38 -3.11 10.38
C LYS A 392 38.89 -3.14 10.10
N SER A 393 39.30 -3.05 8.84
CA SER A 393 40.72 -2.99 8.47
C SER A 393 41.39 -1.74 9.05
N ARG A 394 40.73 -0.57 8.97
CA ARG A 394 41.21 0.67 9.58
C ARG A 394 41.37 0.54 11.10
N ALA A 395 40.38 -0.03 11.79
CA ALA A 395 40.45 -0.26 13.23
C ALA A 395 41.59 -1.19 13.62
N ASN A 396 41.84 -2.25 12.83
CA ASN A 396 42.97 -3.16 13.05
C ASN A 396 44.32 -2.44 12.89
N THR A 397 44.51 -1.67 11.81
CA THR A 397 45.74 -0.89 11.60
C THR A 397 45.97 0.14 12.71
N LEU A 398 44.92 0.85 13.13
CA LEU A 398 45.00 1.77 14.28
C LEU A 398 45.34 1.05 15.59
N SER A 399 44.81 -0.15 15.79
CA SER A 399 45.15 -0.97 16.96
C SER A 399 46.62 -1.40 16.94
N GLU A 400 47.13 -1.84 15.80
CA GLU A 400 48.55 -2.19 15.63
C GLU A 400 49.46 -1.00 15.89
N GLN A 401 49.15 0.16 15.30
CA GLN A 401 49.87 1.41 15.54
C GLN A 401 49.84 1.81 17.03
N ASN A 402 48.71 1.66 17.71
CA ASN A 402 48.62 1.94 19.15
C ASN A 402 49.50 1.00 19.99
N VAL A 403 49.60 -0.28 19.62
CA VAL A 403 50.48 -1.24 20.31
C VAL A 403 51.94 -0.88 20.08
N GLU A 404 52.33 -0.53 18.85
CA GLU A 404 53.69 -0.09 18.53
C GLU A 404 54.04 1.21 19.25
N MET A 405 53.13 2.18 19.24
CA MET A 405 53.32 3.46 19.92
C MET A 405 53.53 3.27 21.43
N LYS A 406 52.76 2.38 22.07
CA LYS A 406 52.95 2.05 23.50
C LYS A 406 54.33 1.43 23.78
N ARG A 407 54.85 0.60 22.89
CA ARG A 407 56.20 0.03 23.02
C ARG A 407 57.27 1.11 22.91
N LEU A 408 57.17 1.97 21.90
CA LEU A 408 58.11 3.10 21.72
C LEU A 408 58.11 4.04 22.94
N TYR A 409 56.94 4.32 23.52
CA TYR A 409 56.86 5.12 24.75
C TYR A 409 57.55 4.45 25.94
N ALA A 410 57.36 3.13 26.13
CA ALA A 410 58.03 2.39 27.20
C ALA A 410 59.56 2.38 27.04
N ASP A 411 60.07 2.25 25.81
CA ASP A 411 61.50 2.29 25.52
C ASP A 411 62.10 3.68 25.78
N VAL A 412 61.39 4.75 25.39
CA VAL A 412 61.81 6.13 25.67
C VAL A 412 61.83 6.40 27.18
N GLU A 413 60.83 5.91 27.92
CA GLU A 413 60.78 6.05 29.37
C GLU A 413 61.95 5.31 30.05
N ALA A 414 62.26 4.09 29.61
CA ALA A 414 63.41 3.33 30.10
C ALA A 414 64.75 4.05 29.82
N LEU A 415 64.92 4.59 28.60
CA LEU A 415 66.12 5.35 28.22
C LEU A 415 66.25 6.67 29.00
N ALA A 416 65.13 7.37 29.22
CA ALA A 416 65.10 8.59 30.01
C ALA A 416 65.51 8.31 31.47
N GLU A 417 65.03 7.20 32.03
CA GLU A 417 65.40 6.76 33.38
C GLU A 417 66.88 6.39 33.47
N GLU A 418 67.42 5.69 32.46
CA GLU A 418 68.86 5.40 32.39
C GLU A 418 69.71 6.69 32.35
N ARG A 419 69.33 7.66 31.49
CA ARG A 419 70.02 8.95 31.40
C ARG A 419 69.94 9.72 32.72
N ARG A 420 68.80 9.67 33.41
CA ARG A 420 68.62 10.29 34.73
C ARG A 420 69.60 9.70 35.75
N LEU A 421 69.70 8.38 35.81
CA LEU A 421 70.65 7.68 36.69
C LEU A 421 72.11 8.01 36.34
N GLN A 422 72.45 8.11 35.06
CA GLN A 422 73.77 8.53 34.61
C GLN A 422 74.10 9.98 35.03
N ALA A 423 73.15 10.91 34.87
CA ALA A 423 73.33 12.30 35.29
C ALA A 423 73.53 12.41 36.81
N ASP A 424 72.72 11.71 37.62
CA ASP A 424 72.87 11.65 39.07
C ASP A 424 74.23 11.11 39.51
N ARG A 425 74.77 10.11 38.80
CA ARG A 425 76.12 9.58 39.05
C ARG A 425 77.19 10.64 38.76
N LEU A 426 77.07 11.38 37.65
CA LEU A 426 78.02 12.45 37.30
C LEU A 426 77.99 13.58 38.33
N VAL A 427 76.80 14.00 38.79
CA VAL A 427 76.67 15.01 39.84
C VAL A 427 77.41 14.58 41.11
N ARG A 428 77.22 13.33 41.57
CA ARG A 428 77.95 12.80 42.75
C ARG A 428 79.47 12.81 42.56
N ILE A 429 79.97 12.44 41.39
CA ILE A 429 81.40 12.46 41.09
C ILE A 429 81.94 13.90 41.16
N LEU A 430 81.23 14.86 40.59
CA LEU A 430 81.62 16.28 40.64
C LEU A 430 81.61 16.84 42.07
N GLU A 431 80.61 16.49 42.89
CA GLU A 431 80.56 16.88 44.31
C GLU A 431 81.75 16.33 45.11
N LEU A 432 82.07 15.04 44.93
CA LEU A 432 83.23 14.41 45.56
C LEU A 432 84.55 15.07 45.12
N THR A 433 84.67 15.38 43.83
CA THR A 433 85.83 16.06 43.27
C THR A 433 85.98 17.48 43.83
N ALA A 434 84.89 18.25 43.93
CA ALA A 434 84.89 19.58 44.53
C ALA A 434 85.19 19.55 46.05
N ALA A 435 84.87 18.47 46.76
CA ALA A 435 85.26 18.27 48.15
C ALA A 435 86.76 18.00 48.31
N ILE A 436 87.38 17.31 47.33
CA ILE A 436 88.84 17.08 47.28
C ILE A 436 89.60 18.39 47.04
N PHE A 437 89.19 19.21 46.06
CA PHE A 437 89.89 20.45 45.71
C PHE A 437 89.79 21.57 46.74
N ARG A 438 88.87 21.47 47.71
CA ARG A 438 88.78 22.42 48.83
C ARG A 438 89.77 22.11 49.98
N GLU A 439 90.39 20.93 49.97
CA GLU A 439 91.34 20.51 51.00
C GLU A 439 92.71 21.18 50.78
N ARG A 440 93.22 21.91 51.78
CA ARG A 440 94.51 22.64 51.68
C ARG A 440 95.73 21.80 52.10
N ASP A 441 95.52 20.61 52.66
CA ASP A 441 96.58 19.68 53.04
C ASP A 441 96.73 18.59 51.97
N LEU A 442 97.90 18.56 51.32
CA LEU A 442 98.24 17.61 50.26
C LEU A 442 98.09 16.15 50.72
N LYS A 443 98.47 15.82 51.96
CA LYS A 443 98.42 14.43 52.44
C LYS A 443 96.97 13.98 52.64
N ALA A 444 96.14 14.83 53.22
CA ALA A 444 94.71 14.57 53.41
C ALA A 444 93.96 14.52 52.07
N MET A 445 94.33 15.40 51.13
CA MET A 445 93.79 15.43 49.77
C MET A 445 94.10 14.12 49.03
N LEU A 446 95.34 13.63 49.06
CA LEU A 446 95.73 12.38 48.39
C LEU A 446 95.05 11.15 48.98
N HIS A 447 94.86 11.08 50.31
CA HIS A 447 94.07 10.00 50.93
C HIS A 447 92.60 10.06 50.53
N ARG A 448 92.01 11.25 50.42
CA ARG A 448 90.63 11.41 49.95
C ARG A 448 90.47 11.05 48.46
N ILE A 449 91.42 11.45 47.61
CA ILE A 449 91.46 11.05 46.20
C ILE A 449 91.52 9.53 46.08
N LEU A 450 92.44 8.91 46.82
CA LEU A 450 92.60 7.46 46.79
C LEU A 450 91.33 6.75 47.27
N LYS A 451 90.74 7.21 48.39
CA LYS A 451 89.50 6.64 48.91
C LYS A 451 88.34 6.78 47.91
N VAL A 452 88.15 7.96 47.33
CA VAL A 452 87.10 8.19 46.31
C VAL A 452 87.35 7.32 45.08
N ALA A 453 88.59 7.17 44.61
CA ALA A 453 88.91 6.32 43.47
C ALA A 453 88.66 4.83 43.77
N VAL A 454 89.07 4.34 44.94
CA VAL A 454 88.85 2.96 45.36
C VAL A 454 87.35 2.67 45.49
N ASP A 455 86.60 3.54 46.17
CA ASP A 455 85.15 3.39 46.38
C ASP A 455 84.35 3.52 45.06
N THR A 456 84.72 4.46 44.18
CA THR A 456 83.97 4.74 42.93
C THR A 456 84.18 3.65 41.87
N PHE A 457 85.40 3.12 41.76
CA PHE A 457 85.73 2.11 40.76
C PHE A 457 85.66 0.67 41.31
N GLY A 458 85.29 0.51 42.59
CA GLY A 458 85.09 -0.80 43.21
C GLY A 458 86.38 -1.60 43.41
N PHE A 459 87.52 -0.93 43.58
CA PHE A 459 88.78 -1.60 43.88
C PHE A 459 88.82 -2.01 45.36
N ALA A 460 89.55 -3.09 45.68
CA ALA A 460 89.69 -3.54 47.08
C ALA A 460 90.68 -2.71 47.90
N ALA A 461 91.68 -2.14 47.22
CA ALA A 461 92.70 -1.24 47.79
C ALA A 461 93.39 -0.50 46.63
N GLY A 462 94.13 0.56 46.94
CA GLY A 462 94.96 1.25 45.96
C GLY A 462 96.11 1.98 46.64
N THR A 463 96.99 2.63 45.88
CA THR A 463 98.09 3.40 46.45
C THR A 463 98.45 4.54 45.52
N ILE A 464 98.69 5.74 46.07
CA ILE A 464 99.23 6.88 45.32
C ILE A 464 100.70 7.07 45.69
N LEU A 465 101.54 7.05 44.65
CA LEU A 465 102.96 7.32 44.71
C LEU A 465 103.21 8.65 43.99
N LEU A 466 103.99 9.55 44.61
CA LEU A 466 104.46 10.77 43.95
C LEU A 466 105.95 10.64 43.67
N HIS A 467 106.37 11.07 42.48
CA HIS A 467 107.78 11.15 42.14
C HIS A 467 108.42 12.29 42.92
N ASP A 468 109.50 11.98 43.64
CA ASP A 468 110.38 12.99 44.22
C ASP A 468 111.55 13.22 43.25
N PRO A 469 111.53 14.31 42.47
CA PRO A 469 112.53 14.55 41.43
C PRO A 469 113.94 14.82 41.99
N THR A 470 114.06 15.12 43.28
CA THR A 470 115.38 15.34 43.90
C THR A 470 116.11 14.04 44.22
N ARG A 471 115.35 12.99 44.49
CA ARG A 471 115.88 11.67 44.87
C ARG A 471 115.67 10.62 43.78
N ASP A 472 114.96 10.99 42.72
CA ASP A 472 114.53 10.14 41.61
C ASP A 472 113.86 8.83 42.06
N VAL A 473 113.03 8.92 43.11
CA VAL A 473 112.27 7.78 43.65
C VAL A 473 110.79 8.12 43.78
N TYR A 474 109.94 7.10 43.69
CA TYR A 474 108.52 7.23 43.95
C TYR A 474 108.23 7.01 45.44
N VAL A 475 107.68 8.03 46.10
CA VAL A 475 107.35 7.99 47.53
C VAL A 475 105.84 7.78 47.70
N ARG A 476 105.48 6.80 48.54
CA ARG A 476 104.09 6.46 48.85
C ARG A 476 103.46 7.54 49.73
N HIS A 477 102.38 8.15 49.24
CA HIS A 477 101.70 9.27 49.92
C HIS A 477 100.28 8.92 50.41
N ALA A 478 99.61 7.96 49.80
CA ALA A 478 98.35 7.37 50.27
C ALA A 478 98.32 5.88 49.90
N ALA A 479 97.75 5.01 50.74
CA ALA A 479 97.62 3.57 50.50
C ALA A 479 96.35 3.00 51.13
#